data_AF-A0A352R459-F1
#
_entry.id   AF-A0A352R459-F1
#
_cell.length_a   1.000
_cell.length_b   1.000
_cell.length_c   1.000
_cell.angle_alpha   90.00
_cell.angle_beta   90.00
_cell.angle_gamma   90.00
#
_symmetry.space_group_name_H-M   'P 1'
#
loop_
_entity.id
_entity.type
_entity.pdbx_description
1 polymer ?
#
loop_
_entity_poly.entity_id
_entity_poly.type
_entity_poly.pdbx_seq_one_letter_code
_entity_poly.pdbx_strand_id
1 'polypeptide(L)'
;TIDWHLPRLHVVPQHIFSTVEDISTFSNSNPVGSGPMTEVTQVRDNQIEICRNPNYYKADQGLPYLDCIKFRQYTDNSQIQAALINDEIDWGSNFIADIEKTYVAPNPENHGFWYPANDLINIYLNTREAPFSDINFRKAFSMSLDRPMIVDLAAYGYPTPESHVTGLGEFFKTHFNDEVNAKYDYLAEYNPEAAMALLDEAGYKDIDGDGFLENPDGSAINFDIHVVNGWTDWVQTVQMVSEYLAEIGIKANTKTVDWSVYDSALKDGTYQASINWSKTNAEDPIQAYQDYFHTSRQGNSWHTNHGISSPAVDALIDEYTATSDADRRKAILAELMDFTGENLAFVPLFSNPTWYQYNATRIGGWPTADNPFVQPVFYDASRKLITFEQLYAK
;
A
#
# COMPACT_ATOMS: atom_id res chain seq x y z
N THR A 1 -0.11 24.71 -13.51
CA THR A 1 0.23 23.33 -13.14
C THR A 1 0.41 23.29 -11.65
N ILE A 2 -0.34 22.44 -10.93
CA ILE A 2 -0.10 22.20 -9.51
C ILE A 2 0.96 21.10 -9.44
N ASP A 3 2.10 21.37 -8.79
CA ASP A 3 3.07 20.32 -8.49
C ASP A 3 2.72 19.65 -7.16
N TRP A 4 2.01 18.54 -7.25
CA TRP A 4 1.61 17.72 -6.11
C TRP A 4 2.80 17.05 -5.39
N HIS A 5 4.02 17.13 -5.93
CA HIS A 5 5.23 16.56 -5.34
C HIS A 5 5.93 17.50 -4.38
N LEU A 6 5.63 18.81 -4.43
CA LEU A 6 6.33 19.80 -3.61
C LEU A 6 6.33 19.45 -2.11
N PRO A 7 5.22 18.98 -1.50
CA PRO A 7 5.21 18.58 -0.08
C PRO A 7 6.08 17.35 0.23
N ARG A 8 6.48 16.58 -0.78
CA ARG A 8 7.28 15.35 -0.65
C ARG A 8 8.77 15.60 -0.86
N LEU A 9 9.15 16.77 -1.35
CA LEU A 9 10.55 17.13 -1.51
C LEU A 9 11.17 17.41 -0.14
N HIS A 10 12.15 16.60 0.25
CA HIS A 10 12.91 16.84 1.46
C HIS A 10 13.89 18.01 1.25
N VAL A 11 13.69 19.09 2.00
CA VAL A 11 14.62 20.22 2.01
C VAL A 11 15.85 19.84 2.83
N VAL A 12 17.03 19.91 2.21
CA VAL A 12 18.32 19.57 2.83
C VAL A 12 19.20 20.81 3.02
N PRO A 13 20.06 20.87 4.05
CA PRO A 13 20.94 22.01 4.28
C PRO A 13 22.04 22.10 3.22
N GLN A 14 21.99 23.14 2.38
CA GLN A 14 22.98 23.38 1.32
C GLN A 14 24.42 23.35 1.86
N HIS A 15 24.68 23.94 3.02
CA HIS A 15 26.02 24.02 3.61
C HIS A 15 26.63 22.66 4.02
N ILE A 16 25.83 21.59 4.02
CA ILE A 16 26.29 20.21 4.19
C ILE A 16 26.31 19.50 2.84
N PHE A 17 25.19 19.55 2.11
CA PHE A 17 25.01 18.75 0.90
C PHE A 17 25.82 19.26 -0.30
N SER A 18 26.24 20.54 -0.32
CA SER A 18 27.10 21.07 -1.40
C SER A 18 28.52 20.52 -1.37
N THR A 19 28.94 19.88 -0.28
CA THR A 19 30.28 19.26 -0.13
C THR A 19 30.25 17.74 -0.31
N VAL A 20 29.07 17.15 -0.52
CA VAL A 20 28.93 15.72 -0.74
C VAL A 20 29.26 15.40 -2.19
N GLU A 21 30.27 14.55 -2.43
CA GLU A 21 30.70 14.18 -3.78
C GLU A 21 29.65 13.34 -4.52
N ASP A 22 29.07 12.36 -3.84
CA ASP A 22 28.01 11.51 -4.37
C ASP A 22 26.87 11.37 -3.33
N ILE A 23 25.74 12.01 -3.64
CA ILE A 23 24.55 11.99 -2.78
C ILE A 23 23.95 10.58 -2.70
N SER A 24 24.09 9.76 -3.74
CA SER A 24 23.46 8.43 -3.79
C SER A 24 24.06 7.44 -2.81
N THR A 25 25.31 7.66 -2.37
CA THR A 25 26.05 6.80 -1.44
C THR A 25 26.32 7.47 -0.09
N PHE A 26 25.84 8.70 0.12
CA PHE A 26 26.07 9.44 1.37
C PHE A 26 25.23 8.88 2.52
N SER A 27 25.89 8.26 3.50
CA SER A 27 25.23 7.61 4.64
C SER A 27 24.53 8.57 5.62
N ASN A 28 24.92 9.85 5.63
CA ASN A 28 24.36 10.90 6.48
C ASN A 28 24.20 10.51 7.97
N SER A 29 25.18 9.81 8.54
CA SER A 29 25.09 9.18 9.87
C SER A 29 24.96 10.17 11.04
N ASN A 30 25.27 11.45 10.82
CA ASN A 30 25.06 12.53 11.79
C ASN A 30 24.24 13.64 11.11
N PRO A 31 22.93 13.43 10.92
CA PRO A 31 22.12 14.30 10.09
C PRO A 31 21.96 15.68 10.72
N VAL A 32 22.15 16.73 9.91
CA VAL A 32 21.75 18.10 10.28
C VAL A 32 20.34 18.32 9.71
N GLY A 33 19.34 18.32 10.59
CA GLY A 33 17.93 18.45 10.22
C GLY A 33 17.27 19.70 10.79
N SER A 34 16.11 20.06 10.22
CA SER A 34 15.24 21.15 10.70
C SER A 34 14.05 20.66 11.53
N GLY A 35 13.87 19.33 11.64
CA GLY A 35 12.75 18.70 12.32
C GLY A 35 12.82 18.76 13.85
N PRO A 36 11.78 18.24 14.54
CA PRO A 36 11.65 18.28 16.00
C PRO A 36 12.60 17.33 16.73
N MET A 37 13.02 16.24 16.07
CA MET A 37 13.98 15.26 16.59
C MET A 37 15.15 15.16 15.63
N THR A 38 16.37 15.47 16.08
CA THR A 38 17.57 15.50 15.22
C THR A 38 18.81 14.88 15.86
N GLU A 39 18.85 14.77 17.19
CA GLU A 39 20.03 14.27 17.88
C GLU A 39 20.01 12.74 17.89
N VAL A 40 20.83 12.10 17.05
CA VAL A 40 20.97 10.63 17.06
C VAL A 40 21.85 10.23 18.25
N THR A 41 21.24 9.70 19.30
CA THR A 41 21.93 9.32 20.55
C THR A 41 22.35 7.85 20.57
N GLN A 42 21.67 7.00 19.80
CA GLN A 42 21.97 5.58 19.75
C GLN A 42 21.57 4.97 18.40
N VAL A 43 22.48 4.17 17.83
CA VAL A 43 22.22 3.30 16.68
C VAL A 43 22.63 1.89 17.08
N ARG A 44 21.70 0.94 16.94
CA ARG A 44 21.87 -0.50 17.11
C ARG A 44 21.23 -1.20 15.93
N ASP A 45 21.56 -2.47 15.73
CA ASP A 45 21.06 -3.25 14.59
C ASP A 45 19.52 -3.26 14.47
N ASN A 46 18.81 -3.25 15.61
CA ASN A 46 17.34 -3.28 15.67
C ASN A 46 16.71 -2.04 16.31
N GLN A 47 17.48 -0.97 16.54
CA GLN A 47 16.95 0.22 17.22
C GLN A 47 17.72 1.49 16.87
N ILE A 48 16.99 2.59 16.66
CA ILE A 48 17.55 3.94 16.60
C ILE A 48 16.86 4.81 17.66
N GLU A 49 17.63 5.56 18.43
CA GLU A 49 17.12 6.61 19.31
C GLU A 49 17.47 7.98 18.73
N ILE A 50 16.45 8.83 18.59
CA ILE A 50 16.59 10.22 18.12
C ILE A 50 15.93 11.13 19.14
N CYS A 51 16.67 12.12 19.62
CA CYS A 51 16.26 13.06 20.64
C CYS A 51 15.97 14.46 20.09
N ARG A 52 15.30 15.24 20.94
CA ARG A 52 14.80 16.58 20.69
C ARG A 52 15.86 17.47 20.05
N ASN A 53 15.45 18.20 19.02
CA ASN A 53 16.23 19.29 18.45
C ASN A 53 16.12 20.53 19.34
N PRO A 54 17.17 20.96 20.06
CA PRO A 54 17.11 22.16 20.89
C PRO A 54 16.97 23.46 20.07
N ASN A 55 17.26 23.41 18.76
CA ASN A 55 17.14 24.52 17.82
C ASN A 55 15.90 24.40 16.93
N TYR A 56 14.90 23.61 17.34
CA TYR A 56 13.66 23.50 16.59
C TYR A 56 12.98 24.87 16.48
N TYR A 57 12.42 25.21 15.31
CA TYR A 57 11.87 26.55 15.07
C TYR A 57 10.63 26.88 15.94
N LYS A 58 10.01 25.87 16.56
CA LYS A 58 8.92 26.02 17.55
C LYS A 58 9.37 25.73 18.99
N ALA A 59 10.68 25.73 19.27
CA ALA A 59 11.18 25.47 20.62
C ALA A 59 10.69 26.53 21.63
N ASP A 60 10.46 27.77 21.19
CA ASP A 60 9.88 28.85 21.99
C ASP A 60 8.42 28.59 22.41
N GLN A 61 7.71 27.71 21.69
CA GLN A 61 6.37 27.22 22.01
C GLN A 61 6.41 25.97 22.90
N GLY A 62 7.59 25.50 23.29
CA GLY A 62 7.79 24.29 24.09
C GLY A 62 7.77 22.98 23.29
N LEU A 63 7.90 23.05 21.95
CA LEU A 63 7.82 21.89 21.07
C LEU A 63 9.21 21.34 20.64
N PRO A 64 9.30 20.04 20.33
CA PRO A 64 8.33 19.00 20.67
C PRO A 64 8.30 18.76 22.19
N TYR A 65 7.18 18.23 22.71
CA TYR A 65 7.07 17.95 24.15
C TYR A 65 7.88 16.72 24.59
N LEU A 66 8.13 15.77 23.69
CA LEU A 66 8.91 14.56 23.95
C LEU A 66 10.42 14.84 23.96
N ASP A 67 11.15 14.10 24.79
CA ASP A 67 12.62 14.18 24.86
C ASP A 67 13.29 13.35 23.78
N CYS A 68 12.88 12.09 23.62
CA CYS A 68 13.46 11.16 22.65
C CYS A 68 12.41 10.20 22.11
N ILE A 69 12.67 9.69 20.91
CA ILE A 69 11.88 8.66 20.24
C ILE A 69 12.81 7.49 19.96
N LYS A 70 12.36 6.28 20.33
CA LYS A 70 13.03 5.02 20.05
C LYS A 70 12.29 4.28 18.94
N PHE A 71 12.90 4.23 17.77
CA PHE A 71 12.44 3.41 16.66
C PHE A 71 12.96 2.00 16.85
N ARG A 72 12.09 1.01 16.99
CA ARG A 72 12.45 -0.41 17.11
C ARG A 72 12.08 -1.13 15.83
N GLN A 73 13.00 -1.95 15.33
CA GLN A 73 12.77 -2.84 14.20
C GLN A 73 12.45 -4.24 14.72
N TYR A 74 11.47 -4.86 14.06
CA TYR A 74 11.07 -6.25 14.26
C TYR A 74 10.99 -6.93 12.90
N THR A 75 11.23 -8.24 12.86
CA THR A 75 11.27 -8.99 11.60
C THR A 75 9.89 -9.41 11.11
N ASP A 76 8.87 -9.44 11.99
CA ASP A 76 7.50 -9.83 11.63
C ASP A 76 6.46 -9.26 12.60
N ASN A 77 5.20 -9.21 12.15
CA ASN A 77 4.08 -8.67 12.92
C ASN A 77 3.82 -9.43 14.24
N SER A 78 4.15 -10.72 14.34
CA SER A 78 3.90 -11.51 15.56
C SER A 78 4.79 -11.07 16.72
N GLN A 79 6.02 -10.62 16.42
CA GLN A 79 6.91 -10.02 17.41
C GLN A 79 6.42 -8.65 17.87
N ILE A 80 5.92 -7.84 16.92
CA ILE A 80 5.38 -6.51 17.20
C ILE A 80 4.15 -6.63 18.11
N GLN A 81 3.26 -7.57 17.83
CA GLN A 81 2.07 -7.82 18.64
C GLN A 81 2.43 -8.17 20.09
N ALA A 82 3.38 -9.08 20.31
CA ALA A 82 3.81 -9.41 21.68
C ALA A 82 4.43 -8.19 22.40
N ALA A 83 5.25 -7.39 21.71
CA ALA A 83 5.87 -6.20 22.29
C ALA A 83 4.84 -5.11 22.62
N LEU A 84 3.81 -4.95 21.78
CA LEU A 84 2.72 -4.01 22.00
C LEU A 84 1.88 -4.42 23.23
N ILE A 85 1.55 -5.72 23.35
CA ILE A 85 0.82 -6.29 24.52
C ILE A 85 1.60 -6.11 25.83
N ASN A 86 2.93 -6.17 25.77
CA ASN A 86 3.81 -6.01 26.92
C ASN A 86 4.17 -4.54 27.24
N ASP A 87 3.43 -3.57 26.68
CA ASP A 87 3.65 -2.13 26.86
C ASP A 87 5.04 -1.62 26.43
N GLU A 88 5.74 -2.36 25.57
CA GLU A 88 7.08 -2.01 25.09
C GLU A 88 7.06 -1.05 23.88
N ILE A 89 5.88 -0.82 23.30
CA ILE A 89 5.64 0.04 22.15
C ILE A 89 4.55 1.05 22.50
N ASP A 90 4.84 2.34 22.33
CA ASP A 90 3.86 3.41 22.56
C ASP A 90 3.02 3.70 21.30
N TRP A 91 3.61 3.61 20.11
CA TRP A 91 2.95 3.79 18.81
C TRP A 91 3.23 2.56 17.94
N GLY A 92 2.21 1.72 17.72
CA GLY A 92 2.24 0.64 16.75
C GLY A 92 1.74 1.08 15.37
N SER A 93 2.40 0.64 14.30
CA SER A 93 2.07 1.00 12.91
C SER A 93 1.91 -0.22 12.00
N ASN A 94 1.64 -1.39 12.58
CA ASN A 94 1.61 -2.68 11.90
C ASN A 94 0.28 -3.36 12.13
N PHE A 95 -0.04 -4.34 11.29
CA PHE A 95 -1.17 -5.21 11.53
C PHE A 95 -1.00 -5.97 12.86
N ILE A 96 -2.08 -6.04 13.64
CA ILE A 96 -2.18 -6.75 14.91
C ILE A 96 -3.41 -7.65 14.84
N ALA A 97 -3.23 -8.95 15.01
CA ALA A 97 -4.31 -9.91 14.93
C ALA A 97 -5.26 -9.78 16.13
N ASP A 98 -6.58 -9.75 15.87
CA ASP A 98 -7.62 -9.63 16.90
C ASP A 98 -7.31 -8.50 17.92
N ILE A 99 -7.07 -7.28 17.41
CA ILE A 99 -6.54 -6.16 18.21
C ILE A 99 -7.42 -5.81 19.41
N GLU A 100 -8.74 -5.89 19.25
CA GLU A 100 -9.70 -5.62 20.32
C GLU A 100 -9.46 -6.55 21.51
N LYS A 101 -9.36 -7.85 21.26
CA LYS A 101 -9.17 -8.84 22.32
C LYS A 101 -7.74 -8.87 22.83
N THR A 102 -6.76 -8.79 21.93
CA THR A 102 -5.36 -9.04 22.26
C THR A 102 -4.66 -7.82 22.83
N TYR A 103 -5.05 -6.60 22.44
CA TYR A 103 -4.39 -5.36 22.85
C TYR A 103 -5.29 -4.42 23.66
N VAL A 104 -6.51 -4.13 23.22
CA VAL A 104 -7.40 -3.14 23.87
C VAL A 104 -8.00 -3.68 25.16
N ALA A 105 -8.67 -4.84 25.11
CA ALA A 105 -9.40 -5.40 26.24
C ALA A 105 -8.55 -5.64 27.53
N PRO A 106 -7.25 -5.98 27.45
CA PRO A 106 -6.39 -6.06 28.63
C PRO A 106 -6.19 -4.72 29.38
N ASN A 107 -6.27 -3.57 28.70
CA ASN A 107 -6.06 -2.25 29.31
C ASN A 107 -6.87 -1.16 28.56
N PRO A 108 -8.22 -1.19 28.66
CA PRO A 108 -9.09 -0.35 27.82
C PRO A 108 -8.99 1.15 28.13
N GLU A 109 -8.43 1.53 29.29
CA GLU A 109 -8.23 2.93 29.68
C GLU A 109 -7.02 3.56 28.97
N ASN A 110 -6.06 2.76 28.51
CA ASN A 110 -4.81 3.26 27.92
C ASN A 110 -4.54 2.72 26.52
N HIS A 111 -5.03 1.54 26.16
CA HIS A 111 -4.78 0.93 24.86
C HIS A 111 -5.90 1.28 23.90
N GLY A 112 -5.52 1.81 22.75
CA GLY A 112 -6.47 2.10 21.69
C GLY A 112 -5.86 1.96 20.31
N PHE A 113 -6.71 2.02 19.31
CA PHE A 113 -6.34 2.02 17.92
C PHE A 113 -7.31 2.91 17.15
N TRP A 114 -6.89 3.34 15.96
CA TRP A 114 -7.79 4.00 15.02
C TRP A 114 -7.33 3.66 13.60
N TYR A 115 -8.19 2.97 12.86
CA TYR A 115 -7.90 2.44 11.53
C TYR A 115 -8.69 3.20 10.44
N PRO A 116 -8.33 4.46 10.13
CA PRO A 116 -8.95 5.18 9.04
C PRO A 116 -8.57 4.59 7.69
N ALA A 117 -9.44 4.71 6.68
CA ALA A 117 -9.18 4.26 5.32
C ALA A 117 -7.87 4.84 4.76
N ASN A 118 -7.18 4.06 3.93
CA ASN A 118 -5.86 4.40 3.44
C ASN A 118 -5.63 3.90 2.01
N ASP A 119 -4.81 2.86 1.84
CA ASP A 119 -4.33 2.42 0.53
C ASP A 119 -5.17 1.27 -0.03
N LEU A 120 -5.37 1.25 -1.34
CA LEU A 120 -5.94 0.12 -2.07
C LEU A 120 -4.86 -0.95 -2.25
N ILE A 121 -5.17 -2.20 -1.91
CA ILE A 121 -4.26 -3.34 -2.05
C ILE A 121 -4.66 -4.13 -3.27
N ASN A 122 -3.66 -4.47 -4.09
CA ASN A 122 -3.85 -5.11 -5.38
C ASN A 122 -2.85 -6.26 -5.54
N ILE A 123 -3.21 -7.23 -6.38
CA ILE A 123 -2.22 -8.08 -7.03
C ILE A 123 -1.82 -7.42 -8.34
N TYR A 124 -0.58 -6.95 -8.42
CA TYR A 124 0.02 -6.50 -9.67
C TYR A 124 0.46 -7.69 -10.51
N LEU A 125 0.21 -7.62 -11.81
CA LEU A 125 0.49 -8.67 -12.77
C LEU A 125 1.43 -8.12 -13.86
N ASN A 126 2.49 -8.85 -14.19
CA ASN A 126 3.35 -8.47 -15.30
C ASN A 126 2.71 -8.89 -16.63
N THR A 127 1.94 -7.98 -17.22
CA THR A 127 1.11 -8.21 -18.42
C THR A 127 1.92 -8.36 -19.71
N ARG A 128 3.26 -8.38 -19.63
CA ARG A 128 4.13 -8.66 -20.77
C ARG A 128 4.36 -10.14 -21.00
N GLU A 129 4.05 -10.97 -20.00
CA GLU A 129 4.33 -12.40 -20.00
C GLU A 129 3.02 -13.20 -19.92
N ALA A 130 3.01 -14.38 -20.52
CA ALA A 130 1.91 -15.33 -20.31
C ALA A 130 1.93 -15.83 -18.85
N PRO A 131 0.76 -16.12 -18.25
CA PRO A 131 -0.58 -15.98 -18.83
C PRO A 131 -1.13 -14.54 -18.74
N PHE A 132 -0.46 -13.64 -18.03
CA PHE A 132 -0.98 -12.31 -17.70
C PHE A 132 -1.11 -11.35 -18.88
N SER A 133 -0.51 -11.64 -20.04
CA SER A 133 -0.71 -10.86 -21.26
C SER A 133 -2.14 -10.99 -21.82
N ASP A 134 -2.84 -12.06 -21.49
CA ASP A 134 -4.24 -12.28 -21.86
C ASP A 134 -5.20 -11.61 -20.85
N ILE A 135 -6.07 -10.73 -21.35
CA ILE A 135 -7.08 -10.06 -20.53
C ILE A 135 -8.12 -11.06 -19.97
N ASN A 136 -8.43 -12.13 -20.69
CA ASN A 136 -9.41 -13.11 -20.21
C ASN A 136 -8.88 -13.86 -18.98
N PHE A 137 -7.58 -14.19 -18.97
CA PHE A 137 -6.92 -14.73 -17.80
C PHE A 137 -6.99 -13.75 -16.61
N ARG A 138 -6.68 -12.46 -16.81
CA ARG A 138 -6.75 -11.46 -15.73
C ARG A 138 -8.17 -11.26 -15.18
N LYS A 139 -9.19 -11.32 -16.05
CA LYS A 139 -10.59 -11.25 -15.64
C LYS A 139 -11.00 -12.49 -14.82
N ALA A 140 -10.63 -13.68 -15.28
CA ALA A 140 -10.86 -14.93 -14.55
C ALA A 140 -10.17 -14.93 -13.18
N PHE A 141 -8.91 -14.46 -13.13
CA PHE A 141 -8.18 -14.24 -11.88
C PHE A 141 -9.01 -13.36 -10.93
N SER A 142 -9.50 -12.21 -11.39
CA SER A 142 -10.25 -11.28 -10.54
C SER A 142 -11.57 -11.84 -10.01
N MET A 143 -12.32 -12.56 -10.85
CA MET A 143 -13.60 -13.18 -10.48
C MET A 143 -13.43 -14.41 -9.58
N SER A 144 -12.24 -15.01 -9.51
CA SER A 144 -11.96 -16.16 -8.64
C SER A 144 -11.81 -15.79 -7.16
N LEU A 145 -11.75 -14.51 -6.81
CA LEU A 145 -11.38 -14.08 -5.46
C LEU A 145 -12.60 -13.70 -4.61
N ASP A 146 -12.81 -14.42 -3.51
CA ASP A 146 -13.75 -14.00 -2.44
C ASP A 146 -13.07 -12.95 -1.55
N ARG A 147 -13.19 -11.68 -1.97
CA ARG A 147 -12.60 -10.52 -1.28
C ARG A 147 -13.13 -10.34 0.15
N PRO A 148 -14.44 -10.48 0.43
CA PRO A 148 -14.94 -10.52 1.81
C PRO A 148 -14.25 -11.58 2.67
N MET A 149 -14.15 -12.82 2.19
CA MET A 149 -13.51 -13.89 2.95
C MET A 149 -12.02 -13.64 3.18
N ILE A 150 -11.31 -13.10 2.17
CA ILE A 150 -9.91 -12.67 2.32
C ILE A 150 -9.76 -11.65 3.45
N VAL A 151 -10.61 -10.62 3.46
CA VAL A 151 -10.59 -9.56 4.48
C VAL A 151 -10.89 -10.11 5.87
N ASP A 152 -11.90 -10.98 5.99
CA ASP A 152 -12.31 -11.57 7.26
C ASP A 152 -11.21 -12.45 7.86
N LEU A 153 -10.60 -13.32 7.06
CA LEU A 153 -9.64 -14.31 7.57
C LEU A 153 -8.21 -13.77 7.66
N ALA A 154 -7.74 -12.99 6.69
CA ALA A 154 -6.37 -12.51 6.67
C ALA A 154 -6.14 -11.29 7.57
N ALA A 155 -7.18 -10.47 7.75
CA ALA A 155 -7.06 -9.17 8.42
C ALA A 155 -8.20 -8.88 9.42
N TYR A 156 -8.92 -9.91 9.89
CA TYR A 156 -9.93 -9.83 10.95
C TYR A 156 -11.07 -8.83 10.66
N GLY A 157 -11.38 -8.61 9.38
CA GLY A 157 -12.45 -7.69 8.97
C GLY A 157 -12.09 -6.21 9.11
N TYR A 158 -10.82 -5.85 9.36
CA TYR A 158 -10.42 -4.44 9.48
C TYR A 158 -10.35 -3.70 8.14
N PRO A 159 -9.84 -4.29 7.05
CA PRO A 159 -9.92 -3.67 5.73
C PRO A 159 -11.34 -3.64 5.17
N THR A 160 -11.56 -2.81 4.15
CA THR A 160 -12.82 -2.80 3.38
C THR A 160 -12.63 -3.62 2.11
N PRO A 161 -13.39 -4.70 1.86
CA PRO A 161 -13.32 -5.44 0.60
C PRO A 161 -13.58 -4.52 -0.59
N GLU A 162 -12.80 -4.66 -1.66
CA GLU A 162 -12.99 -3.83 -2.85
C GLU A 162 -14.11 -4.38 -3.74
N SER A 163 -15.03 -3.51 -4.15
CA SER A 163 -16.14 -3.85 -5.06
C SER A 163 -15.95 -3.32 -6.47
N HIS A 164 -14.89 -2.55 -6.73
CA HIS A 164 -14.63 -1.92 -8.01
C HIS A 164 -13.21 -2.19 -8.50
N VAL A 165 -13.08 -2.55 -9.77
CA VAL A 165 -11.77 -2.79 -10.41
C VAL A 165 -11.14 -1.55 -11.04
N THR A 166 -11.71 -0.36 -10.80
CA THR A 166 -11.34 0.91 -11.48
C THR A 166 -10.24 1.71 -10.77
N GLY A 167 -9.73 1.19 -9.64
CA GLY A 167 -8.43 1.57 -9.06
C GLY A 167 -8.39 2.70 -8.05
N LEU A 168 -9.54 3.26 -7.62
CA LEU A 168 -9.57 4.40 -6.68
C LEU A 168 -9.61 4.02 -5.19
N GLY A 169 -10.19 2.88 -4.83
CA GLY A 169 -10.28 2.46 -3.42
C GLY A 169 -11.23 3.30 -2.55
N GLU A 170 -11.48 2.83 -1.33
CA GLU A 170 -12.44 3.38 -0.37
C GLU A 170 -12.11 4.83 0.03
N PHE A 171 -10.82 5.18 0.14
CA PHE A 171 -10.40 6.54 0.52
C PHE A 171 -10.89 7.59 -0.49
N PHE A 172 -10.96 7.26 -1.77
CA PHE A 172 -11.43 8.14 -2.83
C PHE A 172 -12.88 7.86 -3.28
N LYS A 173 -13.70 7.18 -2.46
CA LYS A 173 -15.09 6.83 -2.83
C LYS A 173 -15.96 7.99 -3.31
N THR A 174 -15.69 9.22 -2.85
CA THR A 174 -16.43 10.42 -3.28
C THR A 174 -16.15 10.82 -4.74
N HIS A 175 -15.11 10.24 -5.35
CA HIS A 175 -14.73 10.44 -6.75
C HIS A 175 -15.16 9.28 -7.65
N PHE A 176 -15.85 8.27 -7.11
CA PHE A 176 -16.37 7.18 -7.90
C PHE A 176 -17.36 7.67 -8.96
N ASN A 177 -17.45 6.90 -10.04
CA ASN A 177 -18.38 7.08 -11.12
C ASN A 177 -19.19 5.79 -11.26
N ASP A 178 -20.44 5.82 -10.80
CA ASP A 178 -21.31 4.64 -10.74
C ASP A 178 -21.55 4.02 -12.12
N GLU A 179 -21.65 4.83 -13.18
CA GLU A 179 -21.85 4.33 -14.54
C GLU A 179 -20.62 3.58 -15.05
N VAL A 180 -19.42 4.10 -14.79
CA VAL A 180 -18.18 3.42 -15.17
C VAL A 180 -17.97 2.17 -14.33
N ASN A 181 -18.15 2.26 -13.01
CA ASN A 181 -18.02 1.11 -12.11
C ASN A 181 -18.96 -0.04 -12.52
N ALA A 182 -20.25 0.26 -12.76
CA ALA A 182 -21.24 -0.75 -13.13
C ALA A 182 -20.88 -1.55 -14.40
N LYS A 183 -20.04 -1.02 -15.30
CA LYS A 183 -19.55 -1.79 -16.48
C LYS A 183 -18.62 -2.93 -16.08
N TYR A 184 -17.93 -2.82 -14.96
CA TYR A 184 -16.83 -3.70 -14.55
C TYR A 184 -17.02 -4.38 -13.20
N ASP A 185 -18.04 -4.02 -12.41
CA ASP A 185 -18.28 -4.58 -11.07
C ASP A 185 -18.41 -6.11 -11.04
N TYR A 186 -18.88 -6.73 -12.13
CA TYR A 186 -18.90 -8.20 -12.27
C TYR A 186 -17.51 -8.83 -12.13
N LEU A 187 -16.43 -8.08 -12.40
CA LEU A 187 -15.05 -8.54 -12.22
C LEU A 187 -14.62 -8.58 -10.76
N ALA A 188 -15.29 -7.84 -9.88
CA ALA A 188 -15.06 -7.86 -8.44
C ALA A 188 -15.95 -8.87 -7.70
N GLU A 189 -17.01 -9.38 -8.36
CA GLU A 189 -17.90 -10.41 -7.83
C GLU A 189 -17.19 -11.79 -7.82
N TYR A 190 -17.26 -12.48 -6.68
CA TYR A 190 -16.75 -13.84 -6.56
C TYR A 190 -17.64 -14.80 -7.37
N ASN A 191 -17.11 -15.26 -8.50
CA ASN A 191 -17.78 -16.15 -9.44
C ASN A 191 -16.78 -17.12 -10.09
N PRO A 192 -16.34 -18.17 -9.37
CA PRO A 192 -15.37 -19.13 -9.89
C PRO A 192 -15.90 -19.91 -11.10
N GLU A 193 -17.22 -20.12 -11.21
CA GLU A 193 -17.82 -20.78 -12.38
C GLU A 193 -17.66 -19.94 -13.65
N ALA A 194 -17.93 -18.63 -13.57
CA ALA A 194 -17.70 -17.71 -14.69
C ALA A 194 -16.21 -17.58 -15.04
N ALA A 195 -15.33 -17.59 -14.04
CA ALA A 195 -13.88 -17.60 -14.25
C ALA A 195 -13.43 -18.84 -15.04
N MET A 196 -13.85 -20.04 -14.64
CA MET A 196 -13.54 -21.29 -15.35
C MET A 196 -14.10 -21.30 -16.78
N ALA A 197 -15.34 -20.83 -16.97
CA ALA A 197 -15.96 -20.76 -18.30
C ALA A 197 -15.17 -19.82 -19.23
N LEU A 198 -14.73 -18.66 -18.70
CA LEU A 198 -13.92 -17.70 -19.46
C LEU A 198 -12.54 -18.28 -19.84
N LEU A 199 -11.93 -19.07 -18.95
CA LEU A 199 -10.66 -19.75 -19.22
C LEU A 199 -10.82 -20.84 -20.29
N ASP A 200 -11.88 -21.67 -20.26
CA ASP A 200 -12.12 -22.66 -21.32
C ASP A 200 -12.39 -21.99 -22.68
N GLU A 201 -13.17 -20.90 -22.72
CA GLU A 201 -13.40 -20.12 -23.95
C GLU A 201 -12.10 -19.52 -24.50
N ALA A 202 -11.22 -19.06 -23.61
CA ALA A 202 -9.90 -18.53 -23.99
C ALA A 202 -8.88 -19.63 -24.34
N GLY A 203 -9.23 -20.91 -24.17
CA GLY A 203 -8.44 -22.06 -24.61
C GLY A 203 -7.48 -22.63 -23.57
N TYR A 204 -7.61 -22.24 -22.29
CA TYR A 204 -6.86 -22.84 -21.19
C TYR A 204 -7.46 -24.19 -20.83
N LYS A 205 -6.64 -25.25 -20.85
CA LYS A 205 -7.10 -26.63 -20.65
C LYS A 205 -6.05 -27.42 -19.92
N ASP A 206 -6.51 -28.29 -19.03
CA ASP A 206 -5.69 -29.37 -18.48
C ASP A 206 -5.50 -30.43 -19.57
N ILE A 207 -4.33 -30.41 -20.21
CA ILE A 207 -3.99 -31.32 -21.32
C ILE A 207 -3.16 -32.52 -20.87
N ASP A 208 -2.61 -32.50 -19.64
CA ASP A 208 -1.75 -33.57 -19.12
C ASP A 208 -2.38 -34.38 -17.96
N GLY A 209 -3.53 -33.94 -17.45
CA GLY A 209 -4.35 -34.60 -16.44
C GLY A 209 -3.88 -34.39 -15.00
N ASP A 210 -3.05 -33.37 -14.73
CA ASP A 210 -2.54 -33.09 -13.39
C ASP A 210 -3.49 -32.25 -12.50
N GLY A 211 -4.61 -31.79 -13.08
CA GLY A 211 -5.63 -30.98 -12.41
C GLY A 211 -5.41 -29.47 -12.53
N PHE A 212 -4.37 -29.01 -13.22
CA PHE A 212 -4.12 -27.61 -13.53
C PHE A 212 -4.23 -27.32 -15.03
N LEU A 213 -4.53 -26.07 -15.36
CA LEU A 213 -4.67 -25.63 -16.74
C LEU A 213 -3.32 -25.24 -17.33
N GLU A 214 -3.10 -25.62 -18.59
CA GLU A 214 -2.05 -25.07 -19.44
C GLU A 214 -2.52 -23.81 -20.17
N ASN A 215 -1.56 -22.99 -20.60
CA ASN A 215 -1.80 -21.93 -21.57
C ASN A 215 -2.34 -22.50 -22.90
N PRO A 216 -2.98 -21.69 -23.75
CA PRO A 216 -3.47 -22.14 -25.07
C PRO A 216 -2.40 -22.71 -26.00
N ASP A 217 -1.11 -22.40 -25.76
CA ASP A 217 0.03 -22.97 -26.50
C ASP A 217 0.54 -24.30 -25.92
N GLY A 218 -0.07 -24.80 -24.85
CA GLY A 218 0.28 -26.03 -24.14
C GLY A 218 1.41 -25.88 -23.12
N SER A 219 1.91 -24.67 -22.86
CA SER A 219 2.89 -24.44 -21.79
C SER A 219 2.22 -24.40 -20.41
N ALA A 220 2.88 -24.97 -19.41
CA ALA A 220 2.38 -25.02 -18.04
C ALA A 220 2.21 -23.62 -17.43
N ILE A 221 1.12 -23.41 -16.68
CA ILE A 221 0.95 -22.23 -15.85
C ILE A 221 1.50 -22.53 -14.46
N ASN A 222 2.52 -21.79 -14.04
CA ASN A 222 3.05 -21.83 -12.68
C ASN A 222 3.82 -20.54 -12.39
N PHE A 223 3.39 -19.76 -11.40
CA PHE A 223 4.02 -18.48 -11.08
C PHE A 223 4.04 -18.20 -9.58
N ASP A 224 5.00 -17.37 -9.19
CA ASP A 224 5.12 -16.89 -7.82
C ASP A 224 4.39 -15.54 -7.65
N ILE A 225 3.65 -15.41 -6.55
CA ILE A 225 3.10 -14.15 -6.07
C ILE A 225 3.98 -13.67 -4.93
N HIS A 226 4.74 -12.61 -5.18
CA HIS A 226 5.64 -12.02 -4.20
C HIS A 226 4.87 -11.31 -3.07
N VAL A 227 5.38 -11.48 -1.84
CA VAL A 227 4.96 -10.76 -0.64
C VAL A 227 6.17 -10.57 0.28
N VAL A 228 6.22 -9.45 1.02
CA VAL A 228 7.32 -9.19 1.94
C VAL A 228 7.24 -10.14 3.14
N ASN A 229 8.37 -10.73 3.50
CA ASN A 229 8.48 -11.59 4.68
C ASN A 229 8.11 -10.82 5.96
N GLY A 230 7.36 -11.48 6.85
CA GLY A 230 6.94 -10.93 8.14
C GLY A 230 5.67 -10.08 8.13
N TRP A 231 5.14 -9.71 6.96
CA TRP A 231 3.84 -9.05 6.84
C TRP A 231 2.71 -10.08 6.84
N THR A 232 2.43 -10.61 8.02
CA THR A 232 1.62 -11.82 8.22
C THR A 232 0.22 -11.74 7.60
N ASP A 233 -0.42 -10.58 7.63
CA ASP A 233 -1.71 -10.29 7.01
C ASP A 233 -1.66 -10.45 5.48
N TRP A 234 -0.61 -9.92 4.85
CA TRP A 234 -0.43 -10.05 3.42
C TRP A 234 0.06 -11.45 3.01
N VAL A 235 0.87 -12.10 3.83
CA VAL A 235 1.26 -13.50 3.60
C VAL A 235 0.02 -14.39 3.59
N GLN A 236 -0.87 -14.24 4.58
CA GLN A 236 -2.14 -14.95 4.63
C GLN A 236 -3.04 -14.60 3.42
N THR A 237 -3.09 -13.32 3.04
CA THR A 237 -3.83 -12.86 1.85
C THR A 237 -3.37 -13.58 0.59
N VAL A 238 -2.05 -13.65 0.33
CA VAL A 238 -1.50 -14.26 -0.88
C VAL A 238 -1.66 -15.79 -0.88
N GLN A 239 -1.63 -16.42 0.30
CA GLN A 239 -1.96 -17.84 0.45
C GLN A 239 -3.40 -18.11 0.02
N MET A 240 -4.36 -17.32 0.52
CA MET A 240 -5.76 -17.43 0.12
C MET A 240 -5.97 -17.15 -1.37
N VAL A 241 -5.30 -16.15 -1.95
CA VAL A 241 -5.34 -15.90 -3.40
C VAL A 241 -4.84 -17.13 -4.17
N SER A 242 -3.76 -17.76 -3.71
CA SER A 242 -3.21 -18.96 -4.36
C SER A 242 -4.16 -20.16 -4.24
N GLU A 243 -4.88 -20.29 -3.12
CA GLU A 243 -5.91 -21.30 -2.90
C GLU A 243 -7.11 -21.09 -3.85
N TYR A 244 -7.64 -19.86 -3.96
CA TYR A 244 -8.73 -19.54 -4.89
C TYR A 244 -8.36 -19.77 -6.36
N LEU A 245 -7.12 -19.46 -6.74
CA LEU A 245 -6.63 -19.75 -8.08
C LEU A 245 -6.57 -21.27 -8.34
N ALA A 246 -6.15 -22.06 -7.35
CA ALA A 246 -6.12 -23.51 -7.46
C ALA A 246 -7.53 -24.11 -7.62
N GLU A 247 -8.58 -23.51 -7.01
CA GLU A 247 -9.98 -23.94 -7.18
C GLU A 247 -10.46 -23.87 -8.64
N ILE A 248 -9.90 -22.96 -9.44
CA ILE A 248 -10.19 -22.81 -10.87
C ILE A 248 -9.11 -23.43 -11.77
N GLY A 249 -8.23 -24.26 -11.20
CA GLY A 249 -7.18 -24.98 -11.93
C GLY A 249 -5.94 -24.16 -12.27
N ILE A 250 -5.72 -23.00 -11.64
CA ILE A 250 -4.50 -22.19 -11.87
C ILE A 250 -3.49 -22.46 -10.75
N LYS A 251 -2.27 -22.83 -11.12
CA LYS A 251 -1.18 -23.05 -10.17
C LYS A 251 -0.42 -21.74 -9.89
N ALA A 252 -0.56 -21.23 -8.67
CA ALA A 252 0.18 -20.08 -8.16
C ALA A 252 0.80 -20.40 -6.80
N ASN A 253 1.95 -19.80 -6.47
CA ASN A 253 2.63 -20.02 -5.21
C ASN A 253 2.80 -18.72 -4.42
N THR A 254 2.58 -18.78 -3.11
CA THR A 254 2.99 -17.69 -2.22
C THR A 254 4.50 -17.68 -2.07
N LYS A 255 5.13 -16.54 -2.40
CA LYS A 255 6.57 -16.36 -2.31
C LYS A 255 6.92 -15.20 -1.37
N THR A 256 7.34 -15.54 -0.16
CA THR A 256 7.88 -14.55 0.77
C THR A 256 9.30 -14.15 0.36
N VAL A 257 9.57 -12.85 0.26
CA VAL A 257 10.89 -12.30 -0.09
C VAL A 257 11.29 -11.19 0.89
N ASP A 258 12.58 -10.88 0.94
CA ASP A 258 13.06 -9.72 1.69
C ASP A 258 12.63 -8.41 1.02
N TRP A 259 12.52 -7.34 1.82
CA TRP A 259 12.10 -6.02 1.34
C TRP A 259 12.88 -5.51 0.13
N SER A 260 14.21 -5.70 0.09
CA SER A 260 15.05 -5.23 -1.02
C SER A 260 14.74 -5.94 -2.33
N VAL A 261 14.40 -7.24 -2.29
CA VAL A 261 14.01 -8.04 -3.46
C VAL A 261 12.62 -7.64 -3.94
N TYR A 262 11.69 -7.42 -3.00
CA TYR A 262 10.37 -6.89 -3.31
C TYR A 262 10.42 -5.52 -3.99
N ASP A 263 11.20 -4.59 -3.40
CA ASP A 263 11.35 -3.22 -3.89
C ASP A 263 11.91 -3.17 -5.32
N SER A 264 13.01 -3.90 -5.57
CA SER A 264 13.62 -3.95 -6.91
C SER A 264 12.72 -4.68 -7.90
N ALA A 265 12.07 -5.79 -7.51
CA ALA A 265 11.22 -6.54 -8.43
C ALA A 265 10.10 -5.65 -8.99
N LEU A 266 9.40 -4.91 -8.15
CA LEU A 266 8.32 -4.00 -8.56
C LEU A 266 8.83 -2.82 -9.40
N LYS A 267 9.96 -2.20 -9.03
CA LYS A 267 10.55 -1.08 -9.79
C LYS A 267 11.17 -1.48 -11.11
N ASP A 268 11.70 -2.69 -11.22
CA ASP A 268 12.37 -3.18 -12.43
C ASP A 268 11.41 -3.99 -13.32
N GLY A 269 10.22 -4.35 -12.81
CA GLY A 269 9.24 -5.16 -13.53
C GLY A 269 9.66 -6.61 -13.72
N THR A 270 10.44 -7.16 -12.78
CA THR A 270 10.96 -8.55 -12.84
C THR A 270 10.09 -9.55 -12.07
N TYR A 271 8.98 -9.10 -11.47
CA TYR A 271 7.98 -9.98 -10.87
C TYR A 271 7.09 -10.63 -11.93
N GLN A 272 6.52 -11.79 -11.59
CA GLN A 272 5.39 -12.38 -12.32
C GLN A 272 4.08 -11.80 -11.79
N ALA A 273 3.84 -11.99 -10.49
CA ALA A 273 2.78 -11.33 -9.73
C ALA A 273 3.31 -10.85 -8.37
N SER A 274 2.73 -9.80 -7.81
CA SER A 274 3.08 -9.30 -6.47
C SER A 274 1.88 -8.63 -5.82
N ILE A 275 1.63 -8.92 -4.54
CA ILE A 275 0.75 -8.05 -3.75
C ILE A 275 1.46 -6.72 -3.54
N ASN A 276 0.76 -5.61 -3.67
CA ASN A 276 1.28 -4.29 -3.32
C ASN A 276 0.12 -3.34 -3.03
N TRP A 277 0.41 -2.26 -2.30
CA TRP A 277 -0.53 -1.16 -2.15
C TRP A 277 -0.52 -0.30 -3.41
N SER A 278 -1.42 0.68 -3.40
CA SER A 278 -1.55 1.74 -4.38
C SER A 278 -1.64 3.08 -3.68
N LYS A 279 -1.30 4.15 -4.39
CA LYS A 279 -1.32 5.52 -3.86
C LYS A 279 -2.71 6.15 -3.82
N THR A 280 -3.66 5.45 -3.20
CA THR A 280 -5.05 5.91 -3.08
C THR A 280 -5.32 6.71 -1.81
N ASN A 281 -4.29 7.15 -1.08
CA ASN A 281 -4.37 7.95 0.15
C ASN A 281 -3.82 9.38 0.01
N ALA A 282 -3.64 9.83 -1.23
CA ALA A 282 -3.03 11.10 -1.58
C ALA A 282 -4.03 12.28 -1.49
N GLU A 283 -3.54 13.49 -1.73
CA GLU A 283 -4.37 14.72 -1.69
C GLU A 283 -5.39 14.79 -2.83
N ASP A 284 -5.09 14.15 -3.96
CA ASP A 284 -5.92 14.17 -5.17
C ASP A 284 -5.85 12.79 -5.87
N PRO A 285 -6.99 12.22 -6.34
CA PRO A 285 -7.04 10.90 -6.99
C PRO A 285 -6.17 10.79 -8.24
N ILE A 286 -5.84 11.90 -8.91
CA ILE A 286 -4.97 11.84 -10.10
C ILE A 286 -3.59 11.26 -9.79
N GLN A 287 -3.12 11.42 -8.56
CA GLN A 287 -1.81 10.92 -8.16
C GLN A 287 -1.76 9.39 -8.13
N ALA A 288 -2.90 8.71 -7.91
CA ALA A 288 -3.00 7.26 -8.02
C ALA A 288 -2.81 6.83 -9.48
N TYR A 289 -3.57 7.43 -10.41
CA TYR A 289 -3.45 7.15 -11.85
C TYR A 289 -2.11 7.52 -12.45
N GLN A 290 -1.50 8.60 -11.96
CA GLN A 290 -0.13 8.97 -12.34
C GLN A 290 0.85 7.86 -11.96
N ASP A 291 0.76 7.33 -10.74
CA ASP A 291 1.65 6.28 -10.28
C ASP A 291 1.32 4.93 -10.90
N TYR A 292 0.09 4.66 -11.34
CA TYR A 292 -0.30 3.45 -12.06
C TYR A 292 0.14 3.44 -13.52
N PHE A 293 -0.03 4.54 -14.26
CA PHE A 293 0.03 4.48 -15.72
C PHE A 293 0.98 5.46 -16.38
N HIS A 294 1.31 6.58 -15.72
CA HIS A 294 2.06 7.63 -16.40
C HIS A 294 3.48 7.15 -16.74
N THR A 295 3.86 7.18 -18.02
CA THR A 295 5.12 6.58 -18.48
C THR A 295 6.37 7.15 -17.82
N SER A 296 6.35 8.42 -17.40
CA SER A 296 7.47 9.03 -16.64
C SER A 296 7.79 8.35 -15.30
N ARG A 297 6.88 7.51 -14.79
CA ARG A 297 7.06 6.77 -13.54
C ARG A 297 7.67 5.39 -13.74
N GLN A 298 7.77 4.88 -14.97
CA GLN A 298 8.38 3.58 -15.23
C GLN A 298 9.83 3.57 -14.72
N GLY A 299 10.22 2.47 -14.07
CA GLY A 299 11.52 2.34 -13.39
C GLY A 299 11.66 3.11 -12.06
N ASN A 300 10.70 3.97 -11.72
CA ASN A 300 10.79 4.87 -10.56
C ASN A 300 9.62 4.70 -9.57
N SER A 301 8.64 3.87 -9.92
CA SER A 301 7.43 3.58 -9.15
C SER A 301 7.26 2.07 -9.03
N TRP A 302 6.66 1.62 -7.93
CA TRP A 302 6.27 0.22 -7.76
C TRP A 302 5.07 -0.16 -8.63
N HIS A 303 4.36 0.82 -9.20
CA HIS A 303 3.01 0.60 -9.72
C HIS A 303 2.91 0.70 -11.25
N THR A 304 3.92 1.21 -11.97
CA THR A 304 3.87 1.44 -13.44
C THR A 304 4.51 0.37 -14.30
N ASN A 305 5.27 -0.55 -13.70
CA ASN A 305 6.01 -1.56 -14.45
C ASN A 305 5.22 -2.84 -14.72
N HIS A 306 3.89 -2.83 -14.65
CA HIS A 306 3.05 -3.97 -15.03
C HIS A 306 3.01 -4.22 -16.55
N GLY A 307 3.31 -3.21 -17.39
CA GLY A 307 3.40 -3.36 -18.85
C GLY A 307 2.22 -2.85 -19.67
N ILE A 308 1.30 -2.11 -19.04
CA ILE A 308 0.21 -1.40 -19.71
C ILE A 308 0.57 0.08 -19.71
N SER A 309 0.54 0.70 -20.88
CA SER A 309 0.82 2.13 -21.06
C SER A 309 0.12 2.64 -22.30
N SER A 310 -0.32 3.90 -22.27
CA SER A 310 -0.99 4.54 -23.41
C SER A 310 -0.63 6.03 -23.45
N PRO A 311 -0.14 6.56 -24.59
CA PRO A 311 0.10 7.99 -24.74
C PRO A 311 -1.17 8.84 -24.53
N ALA A 312 -2.36 8.28 -24.79
CA ALA A 312 -3.61 8.96 -24.52
C ALA A 312 -3.88 9.09 -23.01
N VAL A 313 -3.51 8.08 -22.22
CA VAL A 313 -3.62 8.09 -20.76
C VAL A 313 -2.62 9.08 -20.15
N ASP A 314 -1.38 9.11 -20.65
CA ASP A 314 -0.42 10.14 -20.26
C ASP A 314 -0.98 11.55 -20.50
N ALA A 315 -1.54 11.80 -21.68
CA ALA A 315 -2.14 13.09 -22.03
C ALA A 315 -3.33 13.48 -21.14
N LEU A 316 -4.19 12.52 -20.76
CA LEU A 316 -5.30 12.74 -19.83
C LEU A 316 -4.78 13.13 -18.44
N ILE A 317 -3.75 12.45 -17.95
CA ILE A 317 -3.13 12.73 -16.65
C ILE A 317 -2.50 14.13 -16.65
N ASP A 318 -1.75 14.47 -17.71
CA ASP A 318 -1.15 15.79 -17.87
C ASP A 318 -2.23 16.89 -17.94
N GLU A 319 -3.30 16.68 -18.71
CA GLU A 319 -4.41 17.62 -18.82
C GLU A 319 -5.06 17.88 -17.45
N TYR A 320 -5.31 16.84 -16.65
CA TYR A 320 -5.89 16.96 -15.32
C TYR A 320 -5.08 17.93 -14.44
N THR A 321 -3.75 17.83 -14.48
CA THR A 321 -2.86 18.68 -13.68
C THR A 321 -2.74 20.12 -14.21
N ALA A 322 -3.08 20.34 -15.47
CA ALA A 322 -3.03 21.64 -16.14
C ALA A 322 -4.36 22.41 -16.06
N THR A 323 -5.49 21.71 -16.08
CA THR A 323 -6.82 22.33 -16.07
C THR A 323 -7.30 22.72 -14.68
N SER A 324 -8.10 23.79 -14.60
CA SER A 324 -8.82 24.21 -13.39
C SER A 324 -10.33 23.96 -13.48
N ASP A 325 -10.81 23.39 -14.59
CA ASP A 325 -12.22 23.06 -14.81
C ASP A 325 -12.58 21.77 -14.05
N ALA A 326 -13.46 21.88 -13.06
CA ALA A 326 -13.86 20.76 -12.21
C ALA A 326 -14.66 19.69 -12.97
N ASP A 327 -15.51 20.08 -13.92
CA ASP A 327 -16.28 19.14 -14.72
C ASP A 327 -15.36 18.36 -15.66
N ARG A 328 -14.37 19.04 -16.25
CA ARG A 328 -13.35 18.37 -17.06
C ARG A 328 -12.51 17.40 -16.22
N ARG A 329 -12.09 17.77 -15.01
CA ARG A 329 -11.38 16.85 -14.10
C ARG A 329 -12.19 15.60 -13.78
N LYS A 330 -13.49 15.75 -13.51
CA LYS A 330 -14.38 14.60 -13.27
C LYS A 330 -14.51 13.70 -14.50
N ALA A 331 -14.63 14.29 -15.70
CA ALA A 331 -14.66 13.54 -16.95
C ALA A 331 -13.35 12.76 -17.19
N ILE A 332 -12.19 13.39 -16.97
CA ILE A 332 -10.89 12.73 -17.09
C ILE A 332 -10.78 11.54 -16.12
N LEU A 333 -11.20 11.70 -14.86
CA LEU A 333 -11.19 10.57 -13.91
C LEU A 333 -12.06 9.41 -14.40
N ALA A 334 -13.24 9.70 -14.96
CA ALA A 334 -14.09 8.66 -15.54
C ALA A 334 -13.41 7.92 -16.71
N GLU A 335 -12.70 8.64 -17.59
CA GLU A 335 -11.93 8.05 -18.69
C GLU A 335 -10.78 7.17 -18.17
N LEU A 336 -10.08 7.59 -17.10
CA LEU A 336 -9.01 6.81 -16.47
C LEU A 336 -9.55 5.58 -15.72
N MET A 337 -10.70 5.69 -15.06
CA MET A 337 -11.40 4.57 -14.44
C MET A 337 -11.80 3.52 -15.48
N ASP A 338 -12.35 3.96 -16.63
CA ASP A 338 -12.76 3.08 -17.74
C ASP A 338 -11.55 2.34 -18.32
N PHE A 339 -10.46 3.08 -18.60
CA PHE A 339 -9.19 2.48 -19.03
C PHE A 339 -8.68 1.43 -18.04
N THR A 340 -8.77 1.71 -16.73
CA THR A 340 -8.31 0.79 -15.69
C THR A 340 -9.12 -0.50 -15.67
N GLY A 341 -10.46 -0.39 -15.70
CA GLY A 341 -11.35 -1.57 -15.72
C GLY A 341 -11.25 -2.38 -17.02
N GLU A 342 -11.04 -1.72 -18.16
CA GLU A 342 -10.86 -2.39 -19.46
C GLU A 342 -9.56 -3.20 -19.53
N ASN A 343 -8.48 -2.65 -18.97
CA ASN A 343 -7.14 -3.21 -19.12
C ASN A 343 -6.72 -4.10 -17.94
N LEU A 344 -7.26 -3.88 -16.74
CA LEU A 344 -7.05 -4.69 -15.54
C LEU A 344 -5.55 -5.02 -15.33
N ALA A 345 -4.72 -3.98 -15.26
CA ALA A 345 -3.26 -4.09 -15.07
C ALA A 345 -2.87 -4.71 -13.71
N PHE A 346 -3.77 -4.56 -12.75
CA PHE A 346 -3.70 -5.09 -11.41
C PHE A 346 -5.12 -5.52 -11.01
N VAL A 347 -5.20 -6.44 -10.04
CA VAL A 347 -6.45 -6.97 -9.51
C VAL A 347 -6.65 -6.42 -8.10
N PRO A 348 -7.59 -5.49 -7.87
CA PRO A 348 -7.87 -4.98 -6.54
C PRO A 348 -8.43 -6.05 -5.62
N LEU A 349 -8.02 -6.02 -4.34
CA LEU A 349 -8.46 -6.95 -3.30
C LEU A 349 -9.31 -6.23 -2.25
N PHE A 350 -8.74 -5.23 -1.59
CA PHE A 350 -9.36 -4.51 -0.49
C PHE A 350 -8.65 -3.18 -0.25
N SER A 351 -9.34 -2.24 0.39
CA SER A 351 -8.74 -1.01 0.91
C SER A 351 -8.25 -1.25 2.33
N ASN A 352 -6.93 -1.21 2.52
CA ASN A 352 -6.29 -1.31 3.82
C ASN A 352 -6.54 -0.03 4.63
N PRO A 353 -6.72 -0.13 5.96
CA PRO A 353 -6.68 1.05 6.79
C PRO A 353 -5.23 1.47 7.08
N THR A 354 -5.06 2.63 7.69
CA THR A 354 -3.81 2.96 8.39
C THR A 354 -3.73 2.12 9.65
N TRP A 355 -2.81 1.16 9.69
CA TRP A 355 -2.49 0.45 10.92
C TRP A 355 -1.92 1.43 11.95
N TYR A 356 -2.65 1.62 13.05
CA TYR A 356 -2.29 2.55 14.11
C TYR A 356 -2.83 2.10 15.46
N GLN A 357 -1.91 1.84 16.39
CA GLN A 357 -2.18 1.54 17.79
C GLN A 357 -1.43 2.54 18.67
N TYR A 358 -2.04 2.91 19.78
CA TYR A 358 -1.40 3.79 20.77
C TYR A 358 -1.52 3.24 22.18
N ASN A 359 -0.48 3.50 22.98
CA ASN A 359 -0.45 3.25 24.41
C ASN A 359 -0.42 4.58 25.15
N ALA A 360 -1.53 4.91 25.81
CA ALA A 360 -1.70 6.15 26.53
C ALA A 360 -1.21 6.10 27.99
N THR A 361 -0.54 5.02 28.41
CA THR A 361 -0.03 4.86 29.78
C THR A 361 0.98 5.96 30.14
N ARG A 362 1.88 6.29 29.20
CA ARG A 362 2.95 7.27 29.41
C ARG A 362 2.84 8.50 28.52
N ILE A 363 2.10 8.41 27.41
CA ILE A 363 2.04 9.44 26.37
C ILE A 363 0.59 9.88 26.18
N GLY A 364 0.35 11.19 26.12
CA GLY A 364 -0.92 11.80 25.74
C GLY A 364 -0.83 12.49 24.38
N GLY A 365 -1.96 13.01 23.89
CA GLY A 365 -2.03 13.78 22.63
C GLY A 365 -2.21 12.95 21.36
N TRP A 366 -2.56 11.66 21.50
CA TRP A 366 -2.80 10.76 20.38
C TRP A 366 -3.96 11.21 19.49
N PRO A 367 -3.83 11.14 18.16
CA PRO A 367 -4.98 11.25 17.26
C PRO A 367 -5.90 10.05 17.45
N THR A 368 -7.20 10.27 17.49
CA THR A 368 -8.20 9.21 17.67
C THR A 368 -9.38 9.44 16.73
N ALA A 369 -10.29 8.48 16.62
CA ALA A 369 -11.54 8.68 15.87
C ALA A 369 -12.36 9.87 16.40
N ASP A 370 -12.34 10.11 17.72
CA ASP A 370 -13.02 11.25 18.36
C ASP A 370 -12.25 12.57 18.29
N ASN A 371 -10.94 12.50 18.02
CA ASN A 371 -10.07 13.66 17.83
C ASN A 371 -9.14 13.47 16.61
N PRO A 372 -9.70 13.46 15.38
CA PRO A 372 -8.98 13.06 14.17
C PRO A 372 -8.20 14.23 13.55
N PHE A 373 -7.34 14.90 14.32
CA PHE A 373 -6.61 16.09 13.84
C PHE A 373 -5.55 15.80 12.77
N VAL A 374 -5.13 14.53 12.64
CA VAL A 374 -4.22 14.05 11.59
C VAL A 374 -4.43 12.55 11.39
N GLN A 375 -4.37 12.08 10.14
CA GLN A 375 -4.33 10.64 9.87
C GLN A 375 -2.98 10.07 10.37
N PRO A 376 -2.96 9.02 11.20
CA PRO A 376 -1.78 8.60 11.96
C PRO A 376 -0.82 7.73 11.13
N VAL A 377 -0.57 8.13 9.88
CA VAL A 377 0.32 7.40 8.97
C VAL A 377 1.77 7.60 9.40
N PHE A 378 2.41 6.52 9.85
CA PHE A 378 3.77 6.57 10.41
C PHE A 378 4.86 6.81 9.35
N TYR A 379 4.67 6.28 8.15
CA TYR A 379 5.63 6.39 7.04
C TYR A 379 5.55 7.72 6.29
N ASP A 380 4.51 8.53 6.52
CA ASP A 380 4.40 9.88 5.96
C ASP A 380 5.09 10.90 6.87
N ALA A 381 6.06 11.64 6.34
CA ALA A 381 6.86 12.57 7.13
C ALA A 381 6.05 13.75 7.70
N SER A 382 5.11 14.28 6.92
CA SER A 382 4.31 15.45 7.30
C SER A 382 3.28 15.11 8.38
N ARG A 383 2.55 14.00 8.21
CA ARG A 383 1.57 13.50 9.18
C ARG A 383 2.24 13.05 10.47
N LYS A 384 3.39 12.37 10.39
CA LYS A 384 4.20 12.03 11.56
C LYS A 384 4.68 13.26 12.32
N LEU A 385 5.11 14.32 11.62
CA LEU A 385 5.50 15.59 12.23
C LEU A 385 4.33 16.22 13.00
N ILE A 386 3.17 16.35 12.38
CA ILE A 386 1.97 16.90 13.03
C ILE A 386 1.62 16.09 14.27
N THR A 387 1.73 14.76 14.21
CA THR A 387 1.48 13.89 15.37
C THR A 387 2.49 14.15 16.49
N PHE A 388 3.80 14.16 16.20
CA PHE A 388 4.84 14.37 17.21
C PHE A 388 4.79 15.75 17.88
N GLU A 389 4.28 16.77 17.20
CA GLU A 389 4.03 18.08 17.82
C GLU A 389 2.90 18.04 18.87
N GLN A 390 2.01 17.05 18.83
CA GLN A 390 0.92 16.90 19.80
C GLN A 390 1.22 15.92 20.93
N LEU A 391 2.16 14.98 20.75
CA LEU A 391 2.47 13.97 21.76
C LEU A 391 3.25 14.57 22.94
N TYR A 392 2.84 14.25 24.17
CA TYR A 392 3.49 14.68 25.40
C TYR A 392 3.58 13.54 26.43
N ALA A 393 4.61 13.56 27.28
CA ALA A 393 4.70 12.64 28.41
C ALA A 393 3.71 13.02 29.52
N LYS A 394 3.05 12.03 30.12
CA LYS A 394 2.10 12.19 31.23
C LYS A 394 2.77 12.22 32.59
#